data_AF-A0A239E0I2-F1
#
_entry.id   AF-A0A239E0I2-F1
#
_cell.length_a   1.000
_cell.length_b   1.000
_cell.length_c   1.000
_cell.angle_alpha   90.00
_cell.angle_beta   90.00
_cell.angle_gamma   90.00
#
_symmetry.space_group_name_H-M   'P 1'
#
loop_
_entity.id
_entity.type
_entity.pdbx_description
1 polymer ?
#
loop_
_entity_poly.entity_id
_entity_poly.type
_entity_poly.pdbx_seq_one_letter_code
_entity_poly.pdbx_strand_id
1 'polypeptide(L)'
;MNPVLVPTNDVNSEHGILVMWFADDGAEVEKDELLAEVETSKAVLEVLAPVGGVLLHTAAKGTEVPLSQPIAHLFEDAAARSSFIEQQAAAAAAAPSPDGPRATVKAVQRAAELGVDLSTLKLDRLITVKDVEAAVAPAVPDTLPEPLVGAPGRQRILIIGAALGATQVLDILAGSRTQQAVAIVDDDTSRWGAEVHGVPVVGGSGRLSELFATGVFDAAIIAIGKSPAVRARFREACSAAGVPLANAIDPTAKIATDVELGQGNIICAFCHVATGVRMGDNNFFSAYNSFDHHSVIGSDNASGPSCYTSGKVTIGSRIRFGTGIVIEPDVVIGDDAAIASGAVIVSSVPAEHAVKTKIVTTTVVPLRR
;
A
#
# COMPACT_ATOMS: atom_id res chain seq x y z
N MET A 1 -12.87 -29.35 22.55
CA MET A 1 -11.94 -28.31 22.06
C MET A 1 -12.51 -27.73 20.77
N ASN A 2 -12.93 -26.48 20.80
CA ASN A 2 -13.49 -25.79 19.65
C ASN A 2 -12.53 -24.66 19.22
N PRO A 3 -12.09 -24.59 17.95
CA PRO A 3 -11.21 -23.52 17.50
C PRO A 3 -11.98 -22.20 17.36
N VAL A 4 -11.36 -21.12 17.78
CA VAL A 4 -11.83 -19.74 17.54
C VAL A 4 -11.03 -19.17 16.37
N LEU A 5 -11.68 -19.03 15.23
CA LEU A 5 -11.10 -18.50 14.00
C LEU A 5 -11.46 -17.02 13.83
N VAL A 6 -10.57 -16.25 13.20
CA VAL A 6 -10.89 -14.87 12.80
C VAL A 6 -11.89 -14.91 11.64
N PRO A 7 -13.08 -14.32 11.77
CA PRO A 7 -14.09 -14.36 10.71
C PRO A 7 -13.70 -13.39 9.59
N THR A 8 -13.07 -13.91 8.53
CA THR A 8 -12.60 -13.09 7.40
C THR A 8 -13.05 -13.66 6.05
N ASN A 9 -13.48 -12.77 5.16
CA ASN A 9 -13.65 -13.03 3.72
C ASN A 9 -12.54 -12.37 2.90
N ASP A 10 -11.52 -11.80 3.55
CA ASP A 10 -10.46 -11.04 2.89
C ASP A 10 -9.44 -11.96 2.23
N VAL A 11 -9.63 -12.20 0.93
CA VAL A 11 -8.71 -12.99 0.10
C VAL A 11 -7.32 -12.37 -0.08
N ASN A 12 -7.07 -11.15 0.40
CA ASN A 12 -5.77 -10.49 0.25
C ASN A 12 -5.03 -10.26 1.58
N SER A 13 -5.62 -10.58 2.73
CA SER A 13 -4.95 -10.50 4.02
C SER A 13 -4.77 -11.91 4.57
N GLU A 14 -3.53 -12.39 4.58
CA GLU A 14 -3.20 -13.70 5.17
C GLU A 14 -2.96 -13.62 6.67
N HIS A 15 -2.61 -12.43 7.17
CA HIS A 15 -2.20 -12.16 8.55
C HIS A 15 -2.93 -10.91 9.08
N GLY A 16 -3.11 -10.84 10.40
CA GLY A 16 -3.60 -9.67 11.12
C GLY A 16 -2.89 -9.50 12.47
N ILE A 17 -3.02 -8.35 13.12
CA ILE A 17 -2.48 -8.07 14.45
C ILE A 17 -3.61 -8.24 15.46
N LEU A 18 -3.38 -9.04 16.49
CA LEU A 18 -4.32 -9.17 17.59
C LEU A 18 -4.28 -7.90 18.45
N VAL A 19 -5.26 -7.03 18.29
CA VAL A 19 -5.29 -5.69 18.91
C VAL A 19 -5.63 -5.80 20.39
N MET A 20 -6.60 -6.65 20.73
CA MET A 20 -7.14 -6.73 22.08
C MET A 20 -7.85 -8.05 22.33
N TRP A 21 -7.75 -8.54 23.57
CA TRP A 21 -8.63 -9.54 24.16
C TRP A 21 -9.65 -8.83 25.05
N PHE A 22 -10.91 -9.22 24.96
CA PHE A 22 -12.02 -8.74 25.79
C PHE A 22 -12.35 -9.73 26.92
N ALA A 23 -11.91 -10.99 26.79
CA ALA A 23 -11.97 -12.01 27.83
C ALA A 23 -10.55 -12.43 28.23
N ASP A 24 -10.32 -12.67 29.52
CA ASP A 24 -9.03 -13.13 30.03
C ASP A 24 -8.78 -14.61 29.67
N ASP A 25 -7.50 -14.98 29.59
CA ASP A 25 -7.12 -16.39 29.40
C ASP A 25 -7.62 -17.23 30.57
N GLY A 26 -8.40 -18.28 30.29
CA GLY A 26 -9.06 -19.11 31.29
C GLY A 26 -10.44 -18.62 31.73
N ALA A 27 -10.97 -17.53 31.18
CA ALA A 27 -12.33 -17.07 31.47
C ALA A 27 -13.39 -18.02 30.88
N GLU A 28 -14.52 -18.14 31.58
CA GLU A 28 -15.75 -18.71 31.02
C GLU A 28 -16.44 -17.66 30.14
N VAL A 29 -16.80 -18.04 28.92
CA VAL A 29 -17.46 -17.18 27.94
C VAL A 29 -18.71 -17.85 27.37
N GLU A 30 -19.70 -17.05 26.99
CA GLU A 30 -20.92 -17.49 26.34
C GLU A 30 -20.78 -17.51 24.81
N LYS A 31 -21.68 -18.23 24.13
CA LYS A 31 -21.74 -18.21 22.66
C LYS A 31 -22.07 -16.79 22.18
N ASP A 32 -21.41 -16.38 21.09
CA ASP A 32 -21.53 -15.08 20.45
C ASP A 32 -20.97 -13.91 21.29
N GLU A 33 -20.32 -14.20 22.43
CA GLU A 33 -19.59 -13.21 23.23
C GLU A 33 -18.35 -12.69 22.47
N LEU A 34 -18.05 -11.39 22.60
CA LEU A 34 -16.88 -10.78 21.97
C LEU A 34 -15.60 -11.21 22.69
N LEU A 35 -14.72 -11.92 21.98
CA LEU A 35 -13.47 -12.43 22.54
C LEU A 35 -12.29 -11.53 22.24
N ALA A 36 -12.16 -11.07 20.98
CA ALA A 36 -11.00 -10.33 20.53
C ALA A 36 -11.29 -9.38 19.36
N GLU A 37 -10.38 -8.43 19.19
CA GLU A 37 -10.27 -7.61 17.97
C GLU A 37 -8.97 -7.96 17.23
N VAL A 38 -9.09 -8.24 15.94
CA VAL A 38 -7.95 -8.49 15.04
C VAL A 38 -7.95 -7.45 13.93
N GLU A 39 -6.85 -6.71 13.84
CA GLU A 39 -6.61 -5.72 12.81
C GLU A 39 -5.91 -6.34 11.61
N THR A 40 -6.45 -6.14 10.42
CA THR A 40 -5.76 -6.45 9.17
C THR A 40 -5.31 -5.16 8.49
N SER A 41 -4.64 -5.30 7.35
CA SER A 41 -4.28 -4.16 6.50
C SER A 41 -5.48 -3.33 6.01
N LYS A 42 -6.71 -3.87 6.10
CA LYS A 42 -7.92 -3.27 5.52
C LYS A 42 -9.00 -2.94 6.54
N ALA A 43 -9.11 -3.69 7.63
CA ALA A 43 -10.23 -3.59 8.56
C ALA A 43 -9.86 -4.07 9.96
N VAL A 44 -10.66 -3.67 10.95
CA VAL A 44 -10.66 -4.31 12.28
C VAL A 44 -11.82 -5.30 12.32
N LEU A 45 -11.51 -6.55 12.67
CA LEU A 45 -12.42 -7.68 12.72
C LEU A 45 -12.71 -8.03 14.17
N GLU A 46 -13.99 -8.21 14.48
CA GLU A 46 -14.43 -8.74 15.78
C GLU A 46 -14.46 -10.26 15.73
N VAL A 47 -13.87 -10.89 16.73
CA VAL A 47 -13.87 -12.35 16.88
C VAL A 47 -14.82 -12.71 18.01
N LEU A 48 -15.92 -13.36 17.65
CA LEU A 48 -16.94 -13.82 18.59
C LEU A 48 -16.71 -15.29 18.96
N ALA A 49 -17.17 -15.69 20.14
CA ALA A 49 -17.14 -17.06 20.62
C ALA A 49 -18.09 -17.94 19.79
N PRO A 50 -17.61 -18.97 19.06
CA PRO A 50 -18.49 -19.83 18.27
C PRO A 50 -19.43 -20.69 19.14
N VAL A 51 -19.04 -20.95 20.38
CA VAL A 51 -19.76 -21.71 21.42
C VAL A 51 -19.41 -21.15 22.79
N GLY A 52 -20.14 -21.52 23.84
CA GLY A 52 -19.70 -21.25 25.21
C GLY A 52 -18.59 -22.22 25.66
N GLY A 53 -17.75 -21.78 26.61
CA GLY A 53 -16.70 -22.61 27.19
C GLY A 53 -15.61 -21.83 27.91
N VAL A 54 -14.55 -22.53 28.30
CA VAL A 54 -13.37 -21.95 28.96
C VAL A 54 -12.31 -21.60 27.91
N LEU A 55 -11.90 -20.33 27.89
CA LEU A 55 -11.00 -19.77 26.87
C LEU A 55 -9.53 -20.15 27.09
N LEU A 56 -8.84 -20.48 26.01
CA LEU A 56 -7.38 -20.63 25.96
C LEU A 56 -6.83 -19.77 24.83
N HIS A 57 -6.03 -18.76 25.16
CA HIS A 57 -5.35 -17.94 24.15
C HIS A 57 -4.22 -18.72 23.47
N THR A 58 -4.08 -18.58 22.16
CA THR A 58 -2.91 -19.12 21.42
C THR A 58 -1.93 -18.02 20.99
N ALA A 59 -2.30 -16.75 21.16
CA ALA A 59 -1.51 -15.59 20.78
C ALA A 59 -1.65 -14.45 21.81
N ALA A 60 -0.59 -13.65 21.95
CA ALA A 60 -0.57 -12.51 22.86
C ALA A 60 -1.10 -11.24 22.17
N LYS A 61 -1.62 -10.31 22.96
CA LYS A 61 -1.97 -8.97 22.47
C LYS A 61 -0.75 -8.34 21.77
N GLY A 62 -0.97 -7.73 20.61
CA GLY A 62 0.03 -7.06 19.79
C GLY A 62 0.83 -7.97 18.86
N THR A 63 0.62 -9.30 18.89
CA THR A 63 1.30 -10.21 17.97
C THR A 63 0.56 -10.36 16.65
N GLU A 64 1.33 -10.58 15.57
CA GLU A 64 0.78 -10.97 14.27
C GLU A 64 0.28 -12.42 14.34
N VAL A 65 -0.96 -12.63 13.91
CA VAL A 65 -1.64 -13.93 13.86
C VAL A 65 -2.05 -14.26 12.42
N PRO A 66 -1.83 -15.50 11.96
CA PRO A 66 -2.33 -15.95 10.66
C PRO A 66 -3.85 -16.10 10.72
N LEU A 67 -4.57 -15.52 9.75
CA LEU A 67 -6.04 -15.52 9.77
C LEU A 67 -6.64 -16.91 9.49
N SER A 68 -5.84 -17.84 8.96
CA SER A 68 -6.22 -19.22 8.68
C SER A 68 -6.06 -20.17 9.87
N GLN A 69 -5.46 -19.73 10.99
CA GLN A 69 -5.27 -20.55 12.18
C GLN A 69 -6.11 -20.06 13.36
N PRO A 70 -6.43 -20.94 14.32
CA PRO A 70 -7.14 -20.54 15.53
C PRO A 70 -6.30 -19.58 16.38
N ILE A 71 -6.92 -18.48 16.80
CA ILE A 71 -6.30 -17.51 17.73
C ILE A 71 -6.63 -17.83 19.21
N ALA A 72 -7.59 -18.73 19.41
CA ALA A 72 -7.92 -19.30 20.71
C ALA A 72 -8.61 -20.66 20.55
N HIS A 73 -8.75 -21.37 21.67
CA HIS A 73 -9.55 -22.57 21.78
C HIS A 73 -10.53 -22.45 22.95
N LEU A 74 -11.72 -23.01 22.77
CA LEU A 74 -12.75 -23.12 23.81
C LEU A 74 -12.88 -24.57 24.27
N PHE A 75 -12.87 -24.76 25.59
CA PHE A 75 -13.00 -26.06 26.25
C PHE A 75 -14.32 -26.16 27.02
N GLU A 76 -14.78 -27.39 27.25
CA GLU A 76 -16.01 -27.62 28.00
C GLU A 76 -15.89 -27.16 29.46
N ASP A 77 -14.72 -27.37 30.06
CA ASP A 77 -14.41 -26.96 31.42
C ASP A 77 -12.91 -26.65 31.60
N ALA A 78 -12.56 -26.14 32.79
CA ALA A 78 -11.18 -25.80 33.14
C ALA A 78 -10.27 -27.04 33.26
N ALA A 79 -10.82 -28.22 33.52
CA ALA A 79 -10.06 -29.46 33.62
C ALA A 79 -9.57 -29.92 32.25
N ALA A 80 -10.44 -29.93 31.25
CA ALA A 80 -10.12 -30.24 29.85
C ALA A 80 -9.09 -29.27 29.27
N ARG A 81 -9.19 -27.97 29.60
CA ARG A 81 -8.19 -26.96 29.24
C ARG A 81 -6.82 -27.26 29.88
N SER A 82 -6.79 -27.55 31.17
CA SER A 82 -5.55 -27.81 31.91
C SER A 82 -4.83 -29.06 31.39
N SER A 83 -5.58 -30.16 31.16
CA SER A 83 -5.02 -31.38 30.57
C SER A 83 -4.44 -31.15 29.17
N PHE A 84 -5.04 -30.27 28.37
CA PHE A 84 -4.52 -29.92 27.05
C PHE A 84 -3.20 -29.11 27.13
N ILE A 85 -3.12 -28.15 28.06
CA ILE A 85 -1.89 -27.37 28.30
C ILE A 85 -0.74 -28.29 28.73
N GLU A 86 -1.00 -29.21 29.66
CA GLU A 86 0.01 -30.17 30.15
C GLU A 86 0.52 -31.08 29.02
N GLN A 87 -0.38 -31.55 28.15
CA GLN A 87 -0.02 -32.36 26.99
C GLN A 87 0.82 -31.58 25.96
N GLN A 88 0.50 -30.31 25.70
CA GLN A 88 1.30 -29.46 24.83
C GLN A 88 2.68 -29.14 25.41
N ALA A 89 2.78 -28.85 26.72
CA ALA A 89 4.06 -28.59 27.37
C ALA A 89 4.99 -29.81 27.31
N ALA A 90 4.44 -31.02 27.47
CA ALA A 90 5.19 -32.27 27.33
C ALA A 90 5.68 -32.51 25.88
N ALA A 91 4.87 -32.14 24.88
CA ALA A 91 5.25 -32.27 23.46
C ALA A 91 6.28 -31.21 23.01
N ALA A 92 6.18 -29.97 23.50
CA ALA A 92 7.11 -28.88 23.17
C ALA A 92 8.52 -29.12 23.74
N ALA A 93 8.64 -29.80 24.88
CA ALA A 93 9.92 -30.20 25.47
C ALA A 93 10.66 -31.30 24.67
N ALA A 94 10.00 -31.94 23.68
CA ALA A 94 10.55 -33.00 22.85
C ALA A 94 10.89 -32.58 21.41
N ALA A 95 10.70 -31.30 21.05
CA ALA A 95 10.92 -30.79 19.69
C ALA A 95 12.34 -30.19 19.52
N PRO A 96 13.09 -30.55 18.46
CA PRO A 96 14.38 -29.92 18.14
C PRO A 96 14.19 -28.51 17.55
N SER A 97 15.12 -27.59 17.84
CA SER A 97 15.14 -26.23 17.31
C SER A 97 15.55 -26.21 15.83
N PRO A 98 14.93 -25.38 14.95
CA PRO A 98 15.34 -25.32 13.55
C PRO A 98 16.56 -24.40 13.38
N ASP A 99 17.72 -25.00 13.12
CA ASP A 99 18.85 -24.34 12.46
C ASP A 99 18.47 -24.08 10.99
N GLY A 100 17.90 -22.91 10.73
CA GLY A 100 17.52 -22.47 9.39
C GLY A 100 17.88 -21.00 9.14
N PRO A 101 18.08 -20.60 7.87
CA PRO A 101 18.37 -19.22 7.51
C PRO A 101 17.23 -18.28 7.96
N ARG A 102 17.61 -17.13 8.53
CA ARG A 102 16.68 -16.14 9.10
C ARG A 102 15.88 -15.46 7.98
N ALA A 103 14.66 -15.92 7.73
CA ALA A 103 13.81 -15.42 6.65
C ALA A 103 12.39 -15.08 7.15
N THR A 104 11.74 -14.09 6.52
CA THR A 104 10.30 -13.84 6.72
C THR A 104 9.49 -15.04 6.22
N VAL A 105 8.33 -15.31 6.84
CA VAL A 105 7.42 -16.40 6.42
C VAL A 105 7.09 -16.31 4.92
N LYS A 106 6.80 -15.10 4.44
CA LYS A 106 6.52 -14.84 3.01
C LYS A 106 7.73 -15.13 2.11
N ALA A 107 8.96 -14.85 2.57
CA ALA A 107 10.16 -15.20 1.81
C ALA A 107 10.35 -16.71 1.70
N VAL A 108 10.09 -17.47 2.78
CA VAL A 108 10.16 -18.95 2.77
C VAL A 108 9.17 -19.52 1.77
N GLN A 109 7.91 -19.06 1.81
CA GLN A 109 6.88 -19.49 0.86
C GLN A 109 7.26 -19.14 -0.57
N ARG A 110 7.69 -17.90 -0.81
CA ARG A 110 8.11 -17.46 -2.14
C ARG A 110 9.31 -18.24 -2.67
N ALA A 111 10.24 -18.59 -1.79
CA ALA A 111 11.42 -19.38 -2.14
C ALA A 111 11.03 -20.80 -2.54
N ALA A 112 10.08 -21.42 -1.83
CA ALA A 112 9.52 -22.71 -2.23
C ALA A 112 8.82 -22.65 -3.60
N GLU A 113 8.04 -21.58 -3.86
CA GLU A 113 7.37 -21.38 -5.16
C GLU A 113 8.36 -21.21 -6.32
N LEU A 114 9.45 -20.47 -6.10
CA LEU A 114 10.45 -20.14 -7.12
C LEU A 114 11.61 -21.15 -7.19
N GLY A 115 11.62 -22.18 -6.34
CA GLY A 115 12.70 -23.16 -6.26
C GLY A 115 14.03 -22.58 -5.76
N VAL A 116 14.00 -21.53 -4.94
CA VAL A 116 15.17 -20.84 -4.39
C VAL A 116 15.58 -21.47 -3.06
N ASP A 117 16.83 -21.88 -2.95
CA ASP A 117 17.40 -22.29 -1.66
C ASP A 117 17.83 -21.05 -0.86
N LEU A 118 17.10 -20.76 0.22
CA LEU A 118 17.38 -19.61 1.10
C LEU A 118 18.78 -19.63 1.72
N SER A 119 19.39 -20.82 1.90
CA SER A 119 20.74 -20.92 2.47
C SER A 119 21.80 -20.34 1.54
N THR A 120 21.51 -20.23 0.24
CA THR A 120 22.41 -19.67 -0.77
C THR A 120 22.50 -18.15 -0.71
N LEU A 121 21.49 -17.47 -0.12
CA LEU A 121 21.41 -16.02 -0.14
C LEU A 121 22.41 -15.32 0.79
N LYS A 122 23.06 -16.03 1.73
CA LYS A 122 24.16 -15.54 2.61
C LYS A 122 24.04 -14.06 3.01
N LEU A 123 22.86 -13.66 3.50
CA LEU A 123 22.62 -12.31 4.00
C LEU A 123 22.75 -12.30 5.53
N ASP A 124 23.47 -11.32 6.07
CA ASP A 124 23.59 -11.10 7.52
C ASP A 124 22.34 -10.42 8.13
N ARG A 125 21.26 -10.34 7.35
CA ARG A 125 19.97 -9.74 7.72
C ARG A 125 18.82 -10.67 7.36
N LEU A 126 17.63 -10.36 7.90
CA LEU A 126 16.41 -11.10 7.59
C LEU A 126 16.15 -11.14 6.08
N ILE A 127 15.98 -12.35 5.52
CA ILE A 127 15.67 -12.56 4.11
C ILE A 127 14.19 -12.22 3.86
N THR A 128 13.96 -11.34 2.89
CA THR A 128 12.64 -10.85 2.48
C THR A 128 12.20 -11.46 1.16
N VAL A 129 10.91 -11.33 0.81
CA VAL A 129 10.38 -11.74 -0.52
C VAL A 129 11.20 -11.12 -1.65
N LYS A 130 11.61 -9.85 -1.50
CA LYS A 130 12.41 -9.14 -2.49
C LYS A 130 13.78 -9.79 -2.71
N ASP A 131 14.41 -10.31 -1.66
CA ASP A 131 15.71 -10.98 -1.77
C ASP A 131 15.59 -12.30 -2.54
N VAL A 132 14.50 -13.03 -2.32
CA VAL A 132 14.19 -14.28 -3.04
C VAL A 132 13.92 -14.00 -4.51
N GLU A 133 13.13 -12.97 -4.82
CA GLU A 133 12.82 -12.59 -6.19
C GLU A 133 14.07 -12.08 -6.93
N ALA A 134 14.95 -11.35 -6.24
CA ALA A 134 16.24 -10.92 -6.80
C ALA A 134 17.17 -12.11 -7.12
N ALA A 135 17.08 -13.21 -6.37
CA ALA A 135 17.91 -14.40 -6.59
C ALA A 135 17.65 -15.10 -7.93
N VAL A 136 16.43 -14.95 -8.47
CA VAL A 136 16.01 -15.51 -9.75
C VAL A 136 15.77 -14.44 -10.81
N ALA A 137 16.06 -13.19 -10.49
CA ALA A 137 15.94 -12.10 -11.44
C ALA A 137 16.88 -12.35 -12.63
N PRO A 138 16.45 -12.02 -13.86
CA PRO A 138 17.33 -12.06 -15.01
C PRO A 138 18.57 -11.21 -14.76
N ALA A 139 19.71 -11.66 -15.30
CA ALA A 139 20.96 -10.92 -15.20
C ALA A 139 20.78 -9.50 -15.78
N VAL A 140 21.43 -8.52 -15.13
CA VAL A 140 21.45 -7.15 -15.62
C VAL A 140 22.04 -7.15 -17.03
N PRO A 141 21.38 -6.53 -18.03
CA PRO A 141 21.93 -6.45 -19.37
C PRO A 141 23.31 -5.79 -19.37
N ASP A 142 24.26 -6.34 -20.14
CA ASP A 142 25.61 -5.76 -20.30
C ASP A 142 25.57 -4.33 -20.88
N THR A 143 24.52 -4.02 -21.64
CA THR A 143 24.25 -2.70 -22.20
C THR A 143 22.81 -2.30 -21.94
N LEU A 144 22.61 -1.06 -21.48
CA LEU A 144 21.28 -0.50 -21.24
C LEU A 144 20.74 0.14 -22.53
N PRO A 145 19.42 0.10 -22.76
CA PRO A 145 18.82 0.73 -23.94
C PRO A 145 19.00 2.25 -23.91
N GLU A 146 19.10 2.83 -25.10
CA GLU A 146 19.11 4.28 -25.27
C GLU A 146 17.72 4.88 -25.03
N PRO A 147 17.61 6.09 -24.45
CA PRO A 147 16.36 6.84 -24.39
C PRO A 147 15.76 7.09 -25.78
N LEU A 148 14.43 7.21 -25.84
CA LEU A 148 13.75 7.61 -27.07
C LEU A 148 14.12 9.03 -27.48
N VAL A 149 14.15 9.26 -28.80
CA VAL A 149 14.28 10.61 -29.34
C VAL A 149 13.00 11.40 -29.06
N GLY A 150 13.16 12.56 -28.42
CA GLY A 150 12.05 13.48 -28.17
C GLY A 150 11.51 14.07 -29.47
N ALA A 151 10.18 14.08 -29.63
CA ALA A 151 9.54 14.71 -30.76
C ALA A 151 9.62 16.24 -30.64
N PRO A 152 9.77 16.96 -31.78
CA PRO A 152 9.91 18.41 -31.78
C PRO A 152 8.75 19.12 -31.05
N GLY A 153 9.09 20.09 -30.20
CA GLY A 153 8.11 20.91 -29.49
C GLY A 153 7.39 20.24 -28.31
N ARG A 154 7.75 18.99 -27.95
CA ARG A 154 7.25 18.31 -26.76
C ARG A 154 8.30 18.31 -25.66
N GLN A 155 7.89 18.59 -24.44
CA GLN A 155 8.70 18.40 -23.23
C GLN A 155 9.02 16.91 -23.08
N ARG A 156 10.30 16.59 -22.94
CA ARG A 156 10.79 15.22 -22.77
C ARG A 156 10.73 14.83 -21.30
N ILE A 157 10.01 13.75 -21.03
CA ILE A 157 9.69 13.31 -19.68
C ILE A 157 10.46 12.04 -19.36
N LEU A 158 11.19 12.06 -18.25
CA LEU A 158 11.67 10.86 -17.60
C LEU A 158 10.62 10.36 -16.60
N ILE A 159 10.28 9.08 -16.65
CA ILE A 159 9.40 8.47 -15.65
C ILE A 159 10.25 7.75 -14.59
N ILE A 160 9.96 7.98 -13.31
CA ILE A 160 10.59 7.29 -12.18
C ILE A 160 9.64 6.21 -11.68
N GLY A 161 10.05 4.94 -11.81
CA GLY A 161 9.29 3.73 -11.53
C GLY A 161 8.67 3.13 -12.80
N ALA A 162 8.88 1.83 -13.01
CA ALA A 162 8.45 1.04 -14.17
C ALA A 162 7.33 0.02 -13.82
N ALA A 163 6.64 0.23 -12.70
CA ALA A 163 5.52 -0.60 -12.27
C ALA A 163 4.18 -0.13 -12.89
N LEU A 164 3.04 -0.64 -12.39
CA LEU A 164 1.70 -0.28 -12.87
C LEU A 164 1.33 1.21 -12.76
N GLY A 165 2.07 1.99 -11.97
CA GLY A 165 1.91 3.45 -11.97
C GLY A 165 2.44 4.08 -13.26
N ALA A 166 3.50 3.53 -13.85
CA ALA A 166 4.10 3.99 -15.09
C ALA A 166 3.13 3.87 -16.26
N THR A 167 2.38 2.77 -16.33
CA THR A 167 1.40 2.55 -17.41
C THR A 167 0.29 3.59 -17.38
N GLN A 168 -0.14 4.06 -16.20
CA GLN A 168 -1.12 5.13 -16.06
C GLN A 168 -0.55 6.48 -16.52
N VAL A 169 0.69 6.80 -16.16
CA VAL A 169 1.34 8.02 -16.64
C VAL A 169 1.55 7.99 -18.15
N LEU A 170 1.97 6.84 -18.70
CA LEU A 170 2.15 6.66 -20.13
C LEU A 170 0.84 6.79 -20.91
N ASP A 171 -0.27 6.29 -20.37
CA ASP A 171 -1.60 6.46 -20.95
C ASP A 171 -2.00 7.96 -21.02
N ILE A 172 -1.81 8.70 -19.92
CA ILE A 172 -2.03 10.17 -19.89
C ILE A 172 -1.16 10.87 -20.95
N LEU A 173 0.13 10.53 -21.01
CA LEU A 173 1.08 11.16 -21.93
C LEU A 173 0.87 10.76 -23.39
N ALA A 174 0.26 9.61 -23.67
CA ALA A 174 -0.13 9.21 -25.02
C ALA A 174 -1.19 10.16 -25.61
N GLY A 175 -2.08 10.68 -24.76
CA GLY A 175 -3.05 11.73 -25.13
C GLY A 175 -2.47 13.16 -25.16
N SER A 176 -1.28 13.37 -24.61
CA SER A 176 -0.65 14.70 -24.51
C SER A 176 0.01 15.13 -25.83
N ARG A 177 -0.23 16.38 -26.23
CA ARG A 177 0.45 17.02 -27.38
C ARG A 177 1.69 17.81 -26.98
N THR A 178 1.91 18.02 -25.69
CA THR A 178 2.96 18.91 -25.17
C THR A 178 4.05 18.16 -24.42
N GLN A 179 3.84 16.90 -24.06
CA GLN A 179 4.78 16.09 -23.29
C GLN A 179 4.95 14.72 -23.93
N GLN A 180 6.13 14.12 -23.83
CA GLN A 180 6.44 12.76 -24.30
C GLN A 180 7.35 12.06 -23.30
N ALA A 181 7.01 10.84 -22.90
CA ALA A 181 7.92 9.99 -22.15
C ALA A 181 9.07 9.50 -23.06
N VAL A 182 10.31 9.72 -22.64
CA VAL A 182 11.50 9.34 -23.41
C VAL A 182 12.30 8.21 -22.77
N ALA A 183 12.22 8.06 -21.45
CA ALA A 183 12.89 6.98 -20.73
C ALA A 183 12.23 6.75 -19.37
N ILE A 184 12.47 5.56 -18.82
CA ILE A 184 12.05 5.16 -17.48
C ILE A 184 13.30 4.78 -16.67
N VAL A 185 13.35 5.18 -15.40
CA VAL A 185 14.32 4.62 -14.43
C VAL A 185 13.58 3.82 -13.36
N ASP A 186 14.13 2.68 -12.95
CA ASP A 186 13.61 1.87 -11.86
C ASP A 186 14.77 1.23 -11.09
N ASP A 187 14.73 1.23 -9.76
CA ASP A 187 15.80 0.63 -8.95
C ASP A 187 15.72 -0.91 -8.89
N ASP A 188 14.63 -1.50 -9.39
CA ASP A 188 14.51 -2.93 -9.62
C ASP A 188 15.29 -3.34 -10.87
N THR A 189 16.48 -3.90 -10.66
CA THR A 189 17.39 -4.30 -11.74
C THR A 189 16.80 -5.35 -12.68
N SER A 190 15.80 -6.13 -12.24
CA SER A 190 15.12 -7.10 -13.09
C SER A 190 14.32 -6.45 -14.23
N ARG A 191 14.06 -5.15 -14.13
CA ARG A 191 13.32 -4.37 -15.14
C ARG A 191 14.24 -3.65 -16.12
N TRP A 192 15.55 -3.64 -15.89
CA TRP A 192 16.49 -2.91 -16.74
C TRP A 192 16.54 -3.54 -18.12
N GLY A 193 16.43 -2.71 -19.16
CA GLY A 193 16.33 -3.17 -20.55
C GLY A 193 14.92 -3.59 -20.98
N ALA A 194 13.95 -3.65 -20.07
CA ALA A 194 12.55 -3.83 -20.44
C ALA A 194 11.96 -2.56 -21.06
N GLU A 195 10.78 -2.69 -21.65
CA GLU A 195 9.99 -1.56 -22.13
C GLU A 195 8.62 -1.55 -21.46
N VAL A 196 8.09 -0.35 -21.20
CA VAL A 196 6.71 -0.15 -20.76
C VAL A 196 6.02 0.73 -21.80
N HIS A 197 5.03 0.17 -22.52
CA HIS A 197 4.33 0.82 -23.63
C HIS A 197 5.28 1.47 -24.65
N GLY A 198 6.39 0.79 -24.98
CA GLY A 198 7.40 1.26 -25.94
C GLY A 198 8.39 2.29 -25.39
N VAL A 199 8.35 2.60 -24.08
CA VAL A 199 9.35 3.46 -23.44
C VAL A 199 10.36 2.59 -22.68
N PRO A 200 11.68 2.76 -22.92
CA PRO A 200 12.70 1.88 -22.37
C PRO A 200 13.00 2.18 -20.90
N VAL A 201 13.28 1.13 -20.13
CA VAL A 201 13.85 1.23 -18.79
C VAL A 201 15.37 1.29 -18.89
N VAL A 202 15.91 2.51 -18.76
CA VAL A 202 17.32 2.84 -19.04
C VAL A 202 18.23 2.67 -17.82
N GLY A 203 17.80 1.94 -16.81
CA GLY A 203 18.55 1.66 -15.59
C GLY A 203 17.91 2.22 -14.32
N GLY A 204 18.74 2.41 -13.28
CA GLY A 204 18.29 2.86 -11.95
C GLY A 204 18.27 4.37 -11.77
N SER A 205 17.67 4.81 -10.66
CA SER A 205 17.55 6.23 -10.32
C SER A 205 18.90 6.92 -10.07
N GLY A 206 19.97 6.17 -9.81
CA GLY A 206 21.33 6.71 -9.73
C GLY A 206 21.81 7.43 -11.01
N ARG A 207 21.14 7.20 -12.15
CA ARG A 207 21.43 7.87 -13.43
C ARG A 207 20.72 9.22 -13.61
N LEU A 208 19.86 9.64 -12.67
CA LEU A 208 19.04 10.86 -12.80
C LEU A 208 19.87 12.09 -13.16
N SER A 209 20.94 12.36 -12.39
CA SER A 209 21.79 13.55 -12.60
C SER A 209 22.55 13.50 -13.93
N GLU A 210 23.06 12.33 -14.33
CA GLU A 210 23.78 12.12 -15.59
C GLU A 210 22.87 12.37 -16.80
N LEU A 211 21.69 11.73 -16.81
CA LEU A 211 20.72 11.83 -17.90
C LEU A 211 20.19 13.26 -18.03
N PHE A 212 19.99 13.96 -16.90
CA PHE A 212 19.56 15.35 -16.94
C PHE A 212 20.67 16.29 -17.43
N ALA A 213 21.90 16.13 -16.93
CA ALA A 213 23.04 16.96 -17.32
C ALA A 213 23.41 16.82 -18.80
N THR A 214 23.20 15.64 -19.37
CA THR A 214 23.39 15.37 -20.80
C THR A 214 22.20 15.79 -21.67
N GLY A 215 21.13 16.29 -21.04
CA GLY A 215 19.96 16.82 -21.73
C GLY A 215 19.09 15.76 -22.37
N VAL A 216 19.07 14.52 -21.85
CA VAL A 216 18.18 13.44 -22.33
C VAL A 216 16.71 13.81 -22.16
N PHE A 217 16.38 14.47 -21.05
CA PHE A 217 15.02 14.84 -20.69
C PHE A 217 14.96 16.24 -20.07
N ASP A 218 13.77 16.83 -20.03
CA ASP A 218 13.53 18.20 -19.55
C ASP A 218 12.93 18.24 -18.13
N ALA A 219 12.12 17.23 -17.78
CA ALA A 219 11.50 17.09 -16.46
C ALA A 219 11.20 15.62 -16.13
N ALA A 220 11.01 15.32 -14.85
CA ALA A 220 10.65 13.98 -14.39
C ALA A 220 9.21 13.89 -13.87
N ILE A 221 8.64 12.69 -13.91
CA ILE A 221 7.37 12.33 -13.28
C ILE A 221 7.58 11.09 -12.42
N ILE A 222 7.19 11.16 -11.14
CA ILE A 222 7.35 10.05 -10.20
C ILE A 222 6.10 9.17 -10.27
N ALA A 223 6.18 8.02 -10.93
CA ALA A 223 5.05 7.13 -11.21
C ALA A 223 4.85 6.04 -10.13
N ILE A 224 4.93 6.44 -8.86
CA ILE A 224 4.84 5.54 -7.70
C ILE A 224 3.55 5.79 -6.94
N GLY A 225 2.53 4.96 -7.14
CA GLY A 225 1.20 5.19 -6.55
C GLY A 225 0.96 4.56 -5.16
N LYS A 226 1.77 3.60 -4.71
CA LYS A 226 1.49 2.84 -3.49
C LYS A 226 2.05 3.44 -2.20
N SER A 227 3.12 4.22 -2.28
CA SER A 227 3.89 4.66 -1.11
C SER A 227 4.19 6.16 -1.17
N PRO A 228 3.43 6.98 -0.43
CA PRO A 228 3.73 8.40 -0.24
C PRO A 228 5.17 8.67 0.19
N ALA A 229 5.72 7.87 1.11
CA ALA A 229 7.10 8.00 1.57
C ALA A 229 8.13 7.81 0.44
N VAL A 230 7.93 6.82 -0.45
CA VAL A 230 8.81 6.62 -1.60
C VAL A 230 8.65 7.75 -2.62
N ARG A 231 7.44 8.28 -2.80
CA ARG A 231 7.21 9.47 -3.64
C ARG A 231 8.01 10.67 -3.13
N ALA A 232 7.91 10.96 -1.84
CA ALA A 232 8.64 12.06 -1.18
C ALA A 232 10.16 11.90 -1.36
N ARG A 233 10.69 10.70 -1.13
CA ARG A 233 12.11 10.38 -1.33
C ARG A 233 12.59 10.72 -2.76
N PHE A 234 11.81 10.37 -3.78
CA PHE A 234 12.19 10.67 -5.16
C PHE A 234 12.00 12.15 -5.52
N ARG A 235 11.02 12.85 -4.93
CA ARG A 235 10.90 14.30 -5.09
C ARG A 235 12.14 14.99 -4.53
N GLU A 236 12.60 14.59 -3.35
CA GLU A 236 13.83 15.08 -2.74
C GLU A 236 15.06 14.76 -3.61
N ALA A 237 15.14 13.54 -4.16
CA ALA A 237 16.22 13.16 -5.08
C ALA A 237 16.23 14.02 -6.36
N CYS A 238 15.07 14.29 -6.96
CA CYS A 238 14.95 15.19 -8.10
C CYS A 238 15.37 16.61 -7.73
N SER A 239 14.90 17.12 -6.59
CA SER A 239 15.28 18.45 -6.09
C SER A 239 16.79 18.57 -5.86
N ALA A 240 17.42 17.56 -5.27
CA ALA A 240 18.86 17.52 -5.03
C ALA A 240 19.67 17.48 -6.34
N ALA A 241 19.13 16.83 -7.37
CA ALA A 241 19.71 16.77 -8.70
C ALA A 241 19.39 18.00 -9.58
N GLY A 242 18.59 18.96 -9.09
CA GLY A 242 18.12 20.10 -9.87
C GLY A 242 17.15 19.71 -11.00
N VAL A 243 16.57 18.52 -10.94
CA VAL A 243 15.64 17.98 -11.93
C VAL A 243 14.22 18.53 -11.68
N PRO A 244 13.63 19.29 -12.62
CA PRO A 244 12.26 19.76 -12.50
C PRO A 244 11.26 18.61 -12.52
N LEU A 245 10.14 18.76 -11.80
CA LEU A 245 9.02 17.84 -11.90
C LEU A 245 7.93 18.40 -12.81
N ALA A 246 7.36 17.55 -13.66
CA ALA A 246 6.24 17.90 -14.52
C ALA A 246 4.93 17.32 -13.99
N ASN A 247 3.81 18.01 -14.24
CA ASN A 247 2.50 17.42 -13.99
C ASN A 247 2.10 16.50 -15.16
N ALA A 248 1.49 15.35 -14.86
CA ALA A 248 0.75 14.54 -15.82
C ALA A 248 -0.75 14.68 -15.50
N ILE A 249 -1.47 15.40 -16.35
CA ILE A 249 -2.89 15.69 -16.15
C ILE A 249 -3.65 15.07 -17.31
N ASP A 250 -4.53 14.14 -16.99
CA ASP A 250 -5.39 13.52 -17.99
C ASP A 250 -6.28 14.58 -18.69
N PRO A 251 -6.45 14.53 -20.03
CA PRO A 251 -7.28 15.50 -20.75
C PRO A 251 -8.75 15.56 -20.31
N THR A 252 -9.26 14.51 -19.66
CA THR A 252 -10.63 14.47 -19.12
C THR A 252 -10.74 15.08 -17.72
N ALA A 253 -9.62 15.38 -17.05
CA ALA A 253 -9.64 16.04 -15.76
C ALA A 253 -10.13 17.49 -15.90
N LYS A 254 -11.03 17.90 -15.01
CA LYS A 254 -11.56 19.27 -14.95
C LYS A 254 -10.89 20.03 -13.82
N ILE A 255 -10.01 20.95 -14.17
CA ILE A 255 -9.33 21.83 -13.21
C ILE A 255 -9.87 23.25 -13.38
N ALA A 256 -10.30 23.89 -12.29
CA ALA A 256 -10.75 25.27 -12.30
C ALA A 256 -9.60 26.25 -12.60
N THR A 257 -9.92 27.42 -13.14
CA THR A 257 -8.94 28.36 -13.71
C THR A 257 -8.05 29.05 -12.68
N ASP A 258 -8.49 29.08 -11.42
CA ASP A 258 -7.87 29.76 -10.29
C ASP A 258 -7.17 28.79 -9.31
N VAL A 259 -7.05 27.51 -9.68
CA VAL A 259 -6.35 26.51 -8.88
C VAL A 259 -4.86 26.83 -8.83
N GLU A 260 -4.31 26.90 -7.62
CA GLU A 260 -2.87 26.95 -7.40
C GLU A 260 -2.34 25.50 -7.36
N LEU A 261 -1.64 25.08 -8.41
CA LEU A 261 -1.17 23.71 -8.58
C LEU A 261 0.37 23.65 -8.54
N GLY A 262 0.91 22.84 -7.63
CA GLY A 262 2.32 22.50 -7.57
C GLY A 262 2.81 21.64 -8.74
N GLN A 263 4.01 21.10 -8.61
CA GLN A 263 4.71 20.33 -9.64
C GLN A 263 4.73 18.83 -9.35
N GLY A 264 4.92 17.98 -10.36
CA GLY A 264 5.02 16.52 -10.18
C GLY A 264 3.69 15.80 -9.91
N ASN A 265 2.56 16.50 -10.00
CA ASN A 265 1.24 15.95 -9.75
C ASN A 265 0.79 15.03 -10.90
N ILE A 266 0.30 13.85 -10.56
CA ILE A 266 -0.37 12.92 -11.46
C ILE A 266 -1.86 12.99 -11.16
N ILE A 267 -2.64 13.48 -12.12
CA ILE A 267 -4.09 13.63 -12.03
C ILE A 267 -4.72 12.77 -13.14
N CYS A 268 -5.24 11.61 -12.76
CA CYS A 268 -5.81 10.64 -13.69
C CYS A 268 -7.20 11.06 -14.20
N ALA A 269 -7.74 10.24 -15.11
CA ALA A 269 -8.99 10.49 -15.80
C ALA A 269 -10.17 10.88 -14.89
N PHE A 270 -10.97 11.83 -15.35
CA PHE A 270 -12.20 12.32 -14.71
C PHE A 270 -12.02 12.86 -13.29
N CYS A 271 -10.81 13.25 -12.90
CA CYS A 271 -10.63 14.01 -11.67
C CYS A 271 -11.21 15.43 -11.81
N HIS A 272 -11.65 15.99 -10.69
CA HIS A 272 -12.14 17.35 -10.60
C HIS A 272 -11.41 18.12 -9.50
N VAL A 273 -10.92 19.32 -9.82
CA VAL A 273 -10.30 20.24 -8.86
C VAL A 273 -11.02 21.58 -8.96
N ALA A 274 -11.82 21.90 -7.94
CA ALA A 274 -12.71 23.04 -7.93
C ALA A 274 -12.00 24.38 -7.63
N THR A 275 -12.75 25.47 -7.76
CA THR A 275 -12.27 26.85 -7.53
C THR A 275 -11.67 27.05 -6.13
N GLY A 276 -10.62 27.87 -6.06
CA GLY A 276 -9.93 28.20 -4.81
C GLY A 276 -9.11 27.07 -4.19
N VAL A 277 -8.98 25.90 -4.84
CA VAL A 277 -8.14 24.82 -4.34
C VAL A 277 -6.66 25.18 -4.48
N ARG A 278 -5.89 24.88 -3.42
CA ARG A 278 -4.43 24.92 -3.43
C ARG A 278 -3.88 23.52 -3.26
N MET A 279 -3.06 23.07 -4.19
CA MET A 279 -2.50 21.73 -4.20
C MET A 279 -0.98 21.79 -4.28
N GLY A 280 -0.31 21.11 -3.35
CA GLY A 280 1.13 20.99 -3.29
C GLY A 280 1.72 20.13 -4.41
N ASP A 281 2.91 19.61 -4.14
CA ASP A 281 3.73 18.91 -5.12
C ASP A 281 3.55 17.39 -5.06
N ASN A 282 3.82 16.73 -6.19
CA ASN A 282 4.08 15.30 -6.27
C ASN A 282 2.93 14.40 -5.76
N ASN A 283 1.69 14.85 -5.87
CA ASN A 283 0.54 14.03 -5.54
C ASN A 283 0.24 13.01 -6.65
N PHE A 284 -0.31 11.86 -6.27
CA PHE A 284 -0.87 10.86 -7.18
C PHE A 284 -2.36 10.72 -6.90
N PHE A 285 -3.20 11.25 -7.78
CA PHE A 285 -4.64 11.13 -7.68
C PHE A 285 -5.16 10.23 -8.79
N SER A 286 -5.59 9.02 -8.42
CA SER A 286 -6.22 8.08 -9.34
C SER A 286 -7.58 8.59 -9.85
N ALA A 287 -8.18 7.85 -10.77
CA ALA A 287 -9.36 8.31 -11.51
C ALA A 287 -10.54 8.66 -10.59
N TYR A 288 -11.38 9.60 -11.02
CA TYR A 288 -12.60 10.03 -10.34
C TYR A 288 -12.41 10.67 -8.95
N ASN A 289 -11.24 11.19 -8.63
CA ASN A 289 -11.09 11.99 -7.42
C ASN A 289 -11.66 13.40 -7.62
N SER A 290 -12.37 13.91 -6.62
CA SER A 290 -12.91 15.28 -6.65
C SER A 290 -12.50 16.03 -5.40
N PHE A 291 -11.86 17.17 -5.60
CA PHE A 291 -11.52 18.11 -4.53
C PHE A 291 -12.38 19.36 -4.68
N ASP A 292 -13.38 19.51 -3.81
CA ASP A 292 -14.32 20.62 -3.88
C ASP A 292 -13.72 21.91 -3.29
N HIS A 293 -14.43 23.01 -3.51
CA HIS A 293 -13.90 24.37 -3.52
C HIS A 293 -13.15 24.76 -2.24
N HIS A 294 -12.13 25.62 -2.39
CA HIS A 294 -11.36 26.20 -1.28
C HIS A 294 -10.66 25.17 -0.37
N SER A 295 -10.43 23.95 -0.87
CA SER A 295 -9.67 22.94 -0.14
C SER A 295 -8.16 23.18 -0.28
N VAL A 296 -7.40 22.79 0.75
CA VAL A 296 -5.94 22.84 0.75
C VAL A 296 -5.43 21.41 0.77
N ILE A 297 -4.49 21.09 -0.13
CA ILE A 297 -3.95 19.75 -0.30
C ILE A 297 -2.43 19.86 -0.26
N GLY A 298 -1.80 19.10 0.64
CA GLY A 298 -0.35 19.04 0.77
C GLY A 298 0.34 18.30 -0.38
N SER A 299 1.54 17.81 -0.07
CA SER A 299 2.42 17.18 -1.06
C SER A 299 2.55 15.68 -0.85
N ASP A 300 3.03 14.98 -1.88
CA ASP A 300 3.40 13.56 -1.83
C ASP A 300 2.23 12.61 -1.48
N ASN A 301 0.98 13.05 -1.60
CA ASN A 301 -0.18 12.22 -1.32
C ASN A 301 -0.38 11.16 -2.40
N ALA A 302 -0.98 10.03 -2.04
CA ALA A 302 -1.36 9.01 -3.00
C ALA A 302 -2.75 8.46 -2.68
N SER A 303 -3.64 8.45 -3.67
CA SER A 303 -5.00 7.96 -3.51
C SER A 303 -5.36 6.83 -4.47
N GLY A 304 -6.25 5.97 -3.99
CA GLY A 304 -7.09 5.14 -4.85
C GLY A 304 -8.13 5.98 -5.61
N PRO A 305 -8.91 5.35 -6.49
CA PRO A 305 -9.95 6.04 -7.23
C PRO A 305 -11.13 6.45 -6.35
N SER A 306 -11.91 7.40 -6.84
CA SER A 306 -13.19 7.81 -6.26
C SER A 306 -13.11 8.35 -4.82
N CYS A 307 -12.09 9.16 -4.52
CA CYS A 307 -12.00 9.93 -3.28
C CYS A 307 -12.58 11.33 -3.47
N TYR A 308 -13.54 11.72 -2.63
CA TYR A 308 -14.27 12.98 -2.72
C TYR A 308 -14.06 13.80 -1.46
N THR A 309 -13.73 15.08 -1.61
CA THR A 309 -13.82 16.06 -0.53
C THR A 309 -14.96 17.01 -0.79
N SER A 310 -15.63 17.44 0.28
CA SER A 310 -16.47 18.63 0.24
C SER A 310 -15.62 19.90 0.29
N GLY A 311 -16.25 21.08 0.26
CA GLY A 311 -15.53 22.35 0.30
C GLY A 311 -14.79 22.58 1.62
N LYS A 312 -13.68 23.34 1.54
CA LYS A 312 -12.86 23.77 2.69
C LYS A 312 -12.20 22.63 3.50
N VAL A 313 -11.91 21.51 2.86
CA VAL A 313 -11.15 20.43 3.50
C VAL A 313 -9.65 20.76 3.47
N THR A 314 -8.94 20.45 4.56
CA THR A 314 -7.47 20.52 4.60
C THR A 314 -6.90 19.11 4.63
N ILE A 315 -6.18 18.74 3.58
CA ILE A 315 -5.42 17.48 3.47
C ILE A 315 -3.94 17.82 3.64
N GLY A 316 -3.29 17.16 4.60
CA GLY A 316 -1.85 17.24 4.82
C GLY A 316 -1.01 16.62 3.71
N SER A 317 0.22 16.29 4.05
CA SER A 317 1.20 15.66 3.16
C SER A 317 1.41 14.19 3.48
N ARG A 318 1.89 13.44 2.49
CA ARG A 318 2.22 12.01 2.59
C ARG A 318 1.06 11.12 3.02
N ILE A 319 -0.17 11.54 2.73
CA ILE A 319 -1.38 10.79 3.04
C ILE A 319 -1.56 9.64 2.07
N ARG A 320 -1.91 8.46 2.59
CA ARG A 320 -2.37 7.33 1.80
C ARG A 320 -3.88 7.21 1.88
N PHE A 321 -4.56 7.44 0.77
CA PHE A 321 -5.99 7.19 0.64
C PHE A 321 -6.25 5.84 -0.04
N GLY A 322 -7.14 5.04 0.54
CA GLY A 322 -7.78 3.91 -0.13
C GLY A 322 -8.71 4.35 -1.26
N THR A 323 -9.60 3.46 -1.67
CA THR A 323 -10.60 3.70 -2.71
C THR A 323 -11.92 4.15 -2.08
N GLY A 324 -12.64 5.08 -2.71
CA GLY A 324 -14.03 5.36 -2.34
C GLY A 324 -14.20 6.10 -1.02
N ILE A 325 -13.32 7.06 -0.73
CA ILE A 325 -13.34 7.84 0.52
C ILE A 325 -14.18 9.10 0.33
N VAL A 326 -14.96 9.49 1.33
CA VAL A 326 -15.74 10.73 1.33
C VAL A 326 -15.36 11.56 2.54
N ILE A 327 -15.09 12.85 2.37
CA ILE A 327 -14.65 13.76 3.42
C ILE A 327 -15.61 14.96 3.52
N GLU A 328 -16.19 15.15 4.71
CA GLU A 328 -17.12 16.25 5.02
C GLU A 328 -16.42 17.62 5.04
N PRO A 329 -17.17 18.74 4.91
CA PRO A 329 -16.61 20.09 4.97
C PRO A 329 -15.83 20.37 6.25
N ASP A 330 -14.87 21.28 6.16
CA ASP A 330 -14.08 21.81 7.28
C ASP A 330 -13.24 20.75 8.05
N VAL A 331 -13.15 19.52 7.53
CA VAL A 331 -12.31 18.45 8.07
C VAL A 331 -10.83 18.71 7.78
N VAL A 332 -9.98 18.38 8.75
CA VAL A 332 -8.52 18.39 8.61
C VAL A 332 -7.98 16.97 8.70
N ILE A 333 -7.22 16.54 7.69
CA ILE A 333 -6.43 15.31 7.68
C ILE A 333 -4.97 15.69 7.89
N GLY A 334 -4.41 15.37 9.05
CA GLY A 334 -3.01 15.64 9.37
C GLY A 334 -2.04 14.78 8.56
N ASP A 335 -0.79 15.23 8.47
CA ASP A 335 0.31 14.59 7.72
C ASP A 335 0.49 13.11 8.08
N ASP A 336 1.02 12.33 7.13
CA ASP A 336 1.36 10.92 7.32
C ASP A 336 0.19 10.02 7.76
N ALA A 337 -1.06 10.47 7.57
CA ALA A 337 -2.22 9.65 7.84
C ALA A 337 -2.44 8.58 6.77
N ALA A 338 -3.13 7.50 7.16
CA ALA A 338 -3.59 6.46 6.25
C ALA A 338 -5.09 6.26 6.39
N ILE A 339 -5.83 6.41 5.30
CA ILE A 339 -7.28 6.32 5.29
C ILE A 339 -7.70 5.05 4.53
N ALA A 340 -8.37 4.13 5.22
CA ALA A 340 -8.86 2.89 4.63
C ALA A 340 -9.95 3.16 3.57
N SER A 341 -10.06 2.23 2.60
CA SER A 341 -11.08 2.29 1.56
C SER A 341 -12.49 2.32 2.14
N GLY A 342 -13.39 3.04 1.47
CA GLY A 342 -14.80 3.16 1.84
C GLY A 342 -15.06 4.00 3.10
N ALA A 343 -14.04 4.67 3.66
CA ALA A 343 -14.22 5.50 4.84
C ALA A 343 -15.04 6.77 4.53
N VAL A 344 -15.95 7.10 5.44
CA VAL A 344 -16.63 8.40 5.48
C VAL A 344 -16.03 9.19 6.64
N ILE A 345 -15.34 10.27 6.33
CA ILE A 345 -14.61 11.08 7.30
C ILE A 345 -15.44 12.31 7.66
N VAL A 346 -16.06 12.24 8.84
CA VAL A 346 -16.90 13.30 9.41
C VAL A 346 -16.19 14.11 10.51
N SER A 347 -15.00 13.67 10.90
CA SER A 347 -14.19 14.26 11.97
C SER A 347 -12.72 14.32 11.54
N SER A 348 -12.01 15.37 11.95
CA SER A 348 -10.59 15.54 11.66
C SER A 348 -9.74 14.36 12.14
N VAL A 349 -8.75 14.00 11.34
CA VAL A 349 -7.81 12.90 11.58
C VAL A 349 -6.47 13.51 11.97
N PRO A 350 -5.92 13.22 13.16
CA PRO A 350 -4.60 13.70 13.53
C PRO A 350 -3.50 13.16 12.62
N ALA A 351 -2.34 13.83 12.60
CA ALA A 351 -1.17 13.35 11.87
C ALA A 351 -0.68 11.98 12.40
N GLU A 352 -0.06 11.18 11.55
CA GLU A 352 0.48 9.84 11.86
C GLU A 352 -0.59 8.83 12.35
N HIS A 353 -1.87 9.07 12.05
CA HIS A 353 -2.96 8.17 12.42
C HIS A 353 -3.51 7.37 11.23
N ALA A 354 -4.02 6.18 11.52
CA ALA A 354 -4.73 5.35 10.55
C ALA A 354 -6.23 5.33 10.83
N VAL A 355 -7.04 5.70 9.85
CA VAL A 355 -8.48 5.47 9.86
C VAL A 355 -8.75 4.08 9.31
N LYS A 356 -9.40 3.24 10.11
CA LYS A 356 -9.80 1.88 9.74
C LYS A 356 -11.32 1.78 9.72
N THR A 357 -11.85 1.15 8.69
CA THR A 357 -13.29 0.90 8.56
C THR A 357 -13.62 -0.45 9.18
N LYS A 358 -14.60 -0.48 10.07
CA LYS A 358 -15.17 -1.72 10.61
C LYS A 358 -16.15 -2.28 9.59
N ILE A 359 -15.88 -3.47 9.06
CA ILE A 359 -16.76 -4.11 8.08
C ILE A 359 -17.89 -4.77 8.87
N VAL A 360 -19.08 -4.16 8.83
CA VAL A 360 -20.31 -4.80 9.27
C VAL A 360 -20.81 -5.63 8.08
N THR A 361 -20.79 -6.95 8.21
CA THR A 361 -20.90 -7.95 7.13
C THR A 361 -22.01 -7.66 6.11
N THR A 362 -21.70 -7.79 4.80
CA THR A 362 -22.72 -7.76 3.74
C THR A 362 -23.43 -9.10 3.65
N THR A 363 -24.73 -9.16 4.00
CA THR A 363 -25.54 -10.37 3.80
C THR A 363 -26.13 -10.38 2.39
N VAL A 364 -25.70 -11.32 1.56
CA VAL A 364 -26.30 -11.58 0.24
C VAL A 364 -27.42 -12.59 0.42
N VAL A 365 -28.67 -12.19 0.16
CA VAL A 365 -29.82 -13.10 0.15
C VAL A 365 -30.36 -13.26 -1.28
N PRO A 366 -30.90 -14.43 -1.64
CA PRO A 366 -31.57 -14.60 -2.93
C PRO A 366 -32.68 -13.58 -3.10
N LEU A 367 -32.78 -13.00 -4.31
CA LEU A 367 -33.91 -12.17 -4.69
C LEU A 367 -35.19 -13.03 -4.62
N ARG A 368 -36.08 -12.80 -3.66
CA ARG A 368 -37.40 -13.45 -3.65
C ARG A 368 -38.19 -12.89 -4.83
N ARG A 369 -38.46 -13.75 -5.82
CA ARG A 369 -39.35 -13.42 -6.95
C ARG A 369 -40.80 -13.57 -6.54
#